data_AF-A0A3P6D2J6-F1
#
_entry.id   AF-A0A3P6D2J6-F1
#
_cell.length_a   1.000
_cell.length_b   1.000
_cell.length_c   1.000
_cell.angle_alpha   90.00
_cell.angle_beta   90.00
_cell.angle_gamma   90.00
#
_symmetry.space_group_name_H-M   'P 1'
#
loop_
_entity.id
_entity.type
_entity.pdbx_description
1 polymer ?
#
loop_
_entity_poly.entity_id
_entity_poly.type
_entity_poly.pdbx_seq_one_letter_code
_entity_poly.pdbx_strand_id
1 'polypeptide(L)'
;MAVIPGSDPTSRIHPEPQPLEQIDHFDRLPDSILLLVLNRIADVKSLGRCCAVSRRFHSLVPQVENVVVRVDCVISDDDNSSLSSVKPPSAASSSFSAVFSLVVGGIVKPLQALGQLLGTNRSSSASSLSMNGEIEQGGVKHHSPTQVLRNFDEIRYLRIELPSGELGIDEGVLLKWRAEFGSTLDNCVILGASSVIQPSPMEISHTLEAPDASEDNGSIPESFYTNGGLKLRVVWTISSLIAASARHYLLQPIISEHKTLKSLVLTDSDGQGVLCMNKDQLEELRVKPLSASSASKRTLVPALNMRLWYAPSLELPDGTVLKGATLVAIRPSESKKDVSDANWVSSVFEEPYETAAKMLVKRRTYCLEMNSF
;
A
#
# COMPACT_ATOMS: atom_id res chain seq x y z
N MET A 1 77.95 60.30 15.24
CA MET A 1 77.28 59.22 15.99
C MET A 1 76.34 58.55 15.00
N ALA A 2 76.73 57.36 14.53
CA ALA A 2 76.26 56.76 13.27
C ALA A 2 75.05 55.83 13.49
N VAL A 3 74.19 55.79 12.47
CA VAL A 3 72.96 55.01 12.35
C VAL A 3 73.29 53.53 12.16
N ILE A 4 72.65 52.64 12.93
CA ILE A 4 72.68 51.18 12.73
C ILE A 4 71.38 50.78 12.01
N PRO A 5 71.42 50.07 10.87
CA PRO A 5 70.21 49.55 10.25
C PRO A 5 69.82 48.22 10.91
N GLY A 6 68.59 48.15 11.42
CA GLY A 6 67.97 46.91 11.88
C GLY A 6 67.61 46.04 10.69
N SER A 7 68.07 44.79 10.72
CA SER A 7 67.87 43.73 9.73
C SER A 7 66.39 43.32 9.59
N ASP A 8 65.96 43.21 8.33
CA ASP A 8 64.69 42.67 7.86
C ASP A 8 64.50 41.19 8.27
N PRO A 9 63.35 40.75 8.83
CA PRO A 9 63.09 39.34 9.03
C PRO A 9 62.65 38.72 7.71
N THR A 10 63.44 37.79 7.20
CA THR A 10 63.11 36.92 6.07
C THR A 10 61.84 36.14 6.39
N SER A 11 60.75 36.44 5.67
CA SER A 11 59.52 35.66 5.69
C SER A 11 59.80 34.26 5.13
N ARG A 12 59.90 33.27 6.03
CA ARG A 12 59.79 31.86 5.63
C ARG A 12 58.35 31.62 5.21
N ILE A 13 58.09 31.74 3.91
CA ILE A 13 56.87 31.23 3.29
C ILE A 13 56.95 29.70 3.38
N HIS A 14 56.25 29.11 4.36
CA HIS A 14 55.96 27.68 4.33
C HIS A 14 55.02 27.44 3.13
N PRO A 15 55.31 26.50 2.22
CA PRO A 15 54.33 26.09 1.23
C PRO A 15 53.16 25.47 1.99
N GLU A 16 51.98 26.06 1.79
CA GLU A 16 50.70 25.51 2.23
C GLU A 16 50.61 24.06 1.71
N PRO A 17 50.35 23.06 2.57
CA PRO A 17 50.19 21.69 2.11
C PRO A 17 49.04 21.68 1.10
N GLN A 18 49.33 21.32 -0.15
CA GLN A 18 48.31 21.16 -1.17
C GLN A 18 47.20 20.28 -0.60
N PRO A 19 45.91 20.66 -0.72
CA PRO A 19 44.84 19.76 -0.36
C PRO A 19 45.08 18.50 -1.18
N LEU A 20 45.26 17.35 -0.53
CA LEU A 20 45.08 16.08 -1.19
C LEU A 20 43.69 16.17 -1.81
N GLU A 21 43.60 16.41 -3.13
CA GLU A 21 42.33 16.39 -3.85
C GLU A 21 41.70 15.07 -3.47
N GLN A 22 40.62 15.15 -2.68
CA GLN A 22 39.94 13.98 -2.17
C GLN A 22 39.24 13.38 -3.38
N ILE A 23 39.94 12.48 -4.08
CA ILE A 23 39.50 11.94 -5.35
C ILE A 23 38.13 11.31 -5.13
N ASP A 24 37.11 11.84 -5.82
CA ASP A 24 35.80 11.21 -5.82
C ASP A 24 35.90 9.89 -6.60
N HIS A 25 35.76 8.78 -5.88
CA HIS A 25 35.81 7.46 -6.49
C HIS A 25 34.61 7.20 -7.41
N PHE A 26 33.49 7.93 -7.26
CA PHE A 26 32.34 7.82 -8.17
C PHE A 26 32.66 8.31 -9.58
N ASP A 27 33.58 9.27 -9.74
CA ASP A 27 34.00 9.76 -11.05
C ASP A 27 34.70 8.68 -11.90
N ARG A 28 35.22 7.63 -11.27
CA ARG A 28 35.85 6.50 -11.95
C ARG A 28 34.88 5.42 -12.40
N LEU A 29 33.66 5.41 -11.88
CA LEU A 29 32.66 4.41 -12.25
C LEU A 29 32.00 4.79 -13.58
N PRO A 30 31.65 3.83 -14.46
CA PRO A 30 30.77 4.09 -15.60
C PRO A 30 29.34 4.44 -15.19
N ASP A 31 28.61 5.18 -16.03
CA ASP A 31 27.21 5.57 -15.77
C ASP A 31 26.28 4.37 -15.57
N SER A 32 26.52 3.26 -16.28
CA SER A 32 25.74 2.02 -16.12
C SER A 32 25.85 1.43 -14.71
N ILE A 33 27.00 1.57 -14.06
CA ILE A 33 27.21 1.11 -12.68
C ILE A 33 26.55 2.08 -11.70
N LEU A 34 26.65 3.38 -11.93
CA LEU A 34 25.92 4.37 -11.13
C LEU A 34 24.41 4.15 -11.20
N LEU A 35 23.86 3.92 -12.39
CA LEU A 35 22.44 3.61 -12.56
C LEU A 35 22.05 2.35 -11.81
N LEU A 36 22.90 1.31 -11.80
CA LEU A 36 22.65 0.11 -11.00
C LEU A 36 22.57 0.45 -9.50
N VAL A 37 23.48 1.29 -8.99
CA VAL A 37 23.47 1.74 -7.58
C VAL A 37 22.21 2.56 -7.29
N LEU A 38 21.86 3.54 -8.13
CA LEU A 38 20.66 4.36 -7.96
C LEU A 38 19.38 3.51 -7.98
N ASN A 39 19.31 2.51 -8.87
CA ASN A 39 18.20 1.53 -8.92
C ASN A 39 18.08 0.65 -7.66
N ARG A 40 19.13 0.56 -6.83
CA ARG A 40 19.07 -0.11 -5.53
C ARG A 40 18.57 0.80 -4.41
N ILE A 41 18.77 2.12 -4.55
CA ILE A 41 18.24 3.10 -3.60
C ILE A 41 16.71 3.11 -3.70
N ALA A 42 16.20 3.27 -4.92
CA ALA A 42 14.77 3.25 -5.32
C ALA A 42 13.82 4.24 -4.61
N ASP A 43 14.01 4.53 -3.33
CA ASP A 43 13.25 5.51 -2.55
C ASP A 43 13.40 6.91 -3.15
N VAL A 44 12.25 7.51 -3.50
CA VAL A 44 12.18 8.80 -4.17
C VAL A 44 12.84 9.92 -3.38
N LYS A 45 12.71 9.94 -2.04
CA LYS A 45 13.32 11.01 -1.21
C LYS A 45 14.83 10.89 -1.23
N SER A 46 15.34 9.66 -1.15
CA SER A 46 16.77 9.35 -1.21
C SER A 46 17.35 9.64 -2.60
N LEU A 47 16.62 9.31 -3.66
CA LEU A 47 16.97 9.68 -5.05
C LEU A 47 16.97 11.19 -5.26
N GLY A 48 16.01 11.91 -4.68
CA GLY A 48 15.99 13.38 -4.70
C GLY A 48 17.22 14.00 -4.03
N ARG A 49 17.71 13.39 -2.93
CA ARG A 49 18.99 13.80 -2.31
C ARG A 49 20.19 13.47 -3.21
N CYS A 50 20.15 12.35 -3.92
CA CYS A 50 21.19 11.99 -4.89
C CYS A 50 21.33 13.04 -6.00
N CYS A 51 20.21 13.65 -6.44
CA CYS A 51 20.23 14.74 -7.42
C CYS A 51 21.02 15.98 -6.95
N ALA A 52 21.19 16.18 -5.64
CA ALA A 52 21.93 17.32 -5.09
C ALA A 52 23.44 17.07 -4.96
N VAL A 53 23.90 15.83 -5.17
CA VAL A 53 25.32 15.43 -4.98
C VAL A 53 26.19 15.98 -6.11
N SER A 54 25.79 15.78 -7.37
CA SER A 54 26.54 16.25 -8.54
C SER A 54 25.64 16.39 -9.76
N ARG A 55 26.10 17.14 -10.77
CA ARG A 55 25.39 17.25 -12.08
C ARG A 55 25.21 15.89 -12.74
N ARG A 56 26.18 14.99 -12.56
CA ARG A 56 26.14 13.64 -13.12
C ARG A 56 25.06 12.79 -12.47
N PHE A 57 24.92 12.86 -11.15
CA PHE A 57 23.83 12.17 -10.46
C PHE A 57 22.49 12.77 -10.84
N HIS A 58 22.39 14.11 -10.91
CA HIS A 58 21.18 14.81 -11.35
C HIS A 58 20.68 14.34 -12.72
N SER A 59 21.56 14.09 -13.69
CA SER A 59 21.17 13.58 -15.02
C SER A 59 20.83 12.08 -15.05
N LEU A 60 21.34 11.30 -14.10
CA LEU A 60 21.14 9.84 -14.08
C LEU A 60 19.92 9.41 -13.27
N VAL A 61 19.55 10.15 -12.22
CA VAL A 61 18.40 9.81 -11.36
C VAL A 61 17.08 9.69 -12.16
N PRO A 62 16.74 10.55 -13.13
CA PRO A 62 15.52 10.40 -13.94
C PRO A 62 15.45 9.08 -14.74
N GLN A 63 16.59 8.44 -15.00
CA GLN A 63 16.71 7.21 -15.80
C GLN A 63 16.59 5.93 -14.97
N VAL A 64 16.32 6.03 -13.66
CA VAL A 64 16.12 4.82 -12.85
C VAL A 64 14.83 4.09 -13.26
N GLU A 65 14.90 2.77 -13.21
CA GLU A 65 13.80 1.88 -13.55
C GLU A 65 12.99 1.49 -12.30
N ASN A 66 13.61 1.52 -11.12
CA ASN A 66 13.01 1.13 -9.84
C ASN A 66 12.71 2.36 -8.99
N VAL A 67 11.44 2.55 -8.64
CA VAL A 67 11.00 3.69 -7.83
C VAL A 67 10.08 3.22 -6.69
N VAL A 68 10.38 3.68 -5.47
CA VAL A 68 9.56 3.47 -4.27
C VAL A 68 9.08 4.82 -3.77
N VAL A 69 7.77 4.99 -3.65
CA VAL A 69 7.12 6.19 -3.09
C VAL A 69 6.50 5.83 -1.75
N ARG A 70 7.01 6.43 -0.68
CA ARG A 70 6.42 6.33 0.67
C ARG A 70 5.58 7.56 0.97
N VAL A 71 4.30 7.34 1.20
CA VAL A 71 3.33 8.40 1.49
C VAL A 71 3.30 8.65 3.00
N ASP A 72 3.73 9.85 3.41
CA ASP A 72 3.90 10.18 4.84
C ASP A 72 2.65 10.80 5.50
N CYS A 73 1.63 11.26 4.76
CA CYS A 73 0.59 12.12 5.34
C CYS A 73 -0.84 11.78 4.92
N VAL A 74 -1.70 11.60 5.94
CA VAL A 74 -3.15 11.76 5.87
C VAL A 74 -3.41 13.24 6.19
N ILE A 75 -3.84 14.04 5.22
CA ILE A 75 -4.39 15.37 5.54
C ILE A 75 -5.78 15.10 6.13
N SER A 76 -5.94 15.32 7.42
CA SER A 76 -7.25 15.36 8.06
C SER A 76 -7.83 16.76 7.83
N ASP A 77 -8.85 16.87 6.98
CA ASP A 77 -9.68 18.08 6.90
C ASP A 77 -10.54 18.17 8.17
N ASP A 78 -9.99 18.70 9.26
CA ASP A 78 -10.78 19.21 10.38
C ASP A 78 -11.08 20.71 10.15
N ASP A 79 -11.88 20.99 9.12
CA ASP A 79 -12.43 22.32 8.91
C ASP A 79 -13.81 22.45 9.60
N ASN A 80 -13.71 23.00 10.81
CA ASN A 80 -14.65 23.92 11.46
C ASN A 80 -15.90 24.30 10.64
N SER A 81 -17.03 23.66 10.93
CA SER A 81 -18.35 24.25 10.67
C SER A 81 -19.23 24.16 11.91
N SER A 82 -19.21 25.23 12.68
CA SER A 82 -20.27 25.59 13.61
C SER A 82 -21.60 25.74 12.86
N LEU A 83 -22.64 24.95 13.17
CA LEU A 83 -24.02 25.45 13.24
C LEU A 83 -25.00 24.49 13.96
N SER A 84 -25.65 25.06 14.97
CA SER A 84 -27.03 24.85 15.45
C SER A 84 -27.51 23.45 15.89
N SER A 85 -27.64 23.33 17.21
CA SER A 85 -28.56 22.48 17.96
C SER A 85 -30.02 22.65 17.51
N VAL A 86 -30.66 21.56 17.07
CA VAL A 86 -32.12 21.34 17.21
C VAL A 86 -32.40 19.84 17.45
N LYS A 87 -33.05 19.53 18.58
CA LYS A 87 -33.90 18.33 18.84
C LYS A 87 -35.37 18.81 18.92
N PRO A 88 -36.46 18.00 19.01
CA PRO A 88 -36.71 16.52 18.98
C PRO A 88 -37.92 16.19 18.01
N PRO A 89 -38.79 15.14 18.10
CA PRO A 89 -38.93 13.99 19.03
C PRO A 89 -39.16 12.58 18.42
N SER A 90 -39.23 11.63 19.36
CA SER A 90 -39.34 10.16 19.33
C SER A 90 -40.52 9.51 18.57
N ALA A 91 -40.28 8.35 17.95
CA ALA A 91 -41.04 7.09 18.17
C ALA A 91 -40.44 5.92 17.34
N ALA A 92 -40.66 4.70 17.81
CA ALA A 92 -39.95 3.46 17.49
C ALA A 92 -40.14 2.93 16.05
N SER A 93 -39.03 2.49 15.44
CA SER A 93 -38.86 1.24 14.66
C SER A 93 -37.62 1.37 13.74
N SER A 94 -36.92 0.26 13.52
CA SER A 94 -35.82 0.06 12.55
C SER A 94 -34.39 0.49 12.95
N SER A 95 -33.79 -0.26 13.88
CA SER A 95 -32.34 -0.27 14.12
C SER A 95 -31.58 -1.02 13.02
N PHE A 96 -31.51 -0.48 11.80
CA PHE A 96 -30.68 -1.06 10.72
C PHE A 96 -29.93 -0.05 9.84
N SER A 97 -30.12 1.27 9.97
CA SER A 97 -29.40 2.26 9.14
C SER A 97 -28.10 2.83 9.76
N ALA A 98 -27.92 2.75 11.08
CA ALA A 98 -26.82 3.42 11.77
C ALA A 98 -25.44 2.72 11.63
N VAL A 99 -25.41 1.41 11.35
CA VAL A 99 -24.14 0.68 11.22
C VAL A 99 -23.62 0.70 9.77
N PHE A 100 -24.53 0.77 8.78
CA PHE A 100 -24.14 0.98 7.39
C PHE A 100 -23.60 2.40 7.17
N SER A 101 -24.12 3.40 7.88
CA SER A 101 -23.58 4.77 7.80
C SER A 101 -22.23 4.94 8.50
N LEU A 102 -21.91 4.12 9.53
CA LEU A 102 -20.61 4.18 10.20
C LEU A 102 -19.49 3.49 9.39
N VAL A 103 -19.80 2.38 8.71
CA VAL A 103 -18.80 1.63 7.91
C VAL A 103 -18.63 2.24 6.52
N VAL A 104 -19.70 2.70 5.86
CA VAL A 104 -19.57 3.46 4.60
C VAL A 104 -19.07 4.89 4.86
N GLY A 105 -19.41 5.50 6.00
CA GLY A 105 -18.93 6.83 6.41
C GLY A 105 -17.49 6.85 6.97
N GLY A 106 -16.98 5.72 7.45
CA GLY A 106 -15.59 5.55 7.90
C GLY A 106 -14.62 5.29 6.74
N ILE A 107 -15.05 4.59 5.69
CA ILE A 107 -14.23 4.26 4.51
C ILE A 107 -14.02 5.49 3.59
N VAL A 108 -14.84 6.54 3.69
CA VAL A 108 -14.70 7.73 2.81
C VAL A 108 -13.66 8.75 3.28
N LYS A 109 -13.32 8.77 4.58
CA LYS A 109 -12.38 9.77 5.14
C LYS A 109 -10.90 9.53 4.74
N PRO A 110 -10.36 8.29 4.71
CA PRO A 110 -9.00 8.05 4.20
C PRO A 110 -8.92 8.01 2.66
N LEU A 111 -10.01 7.65 1.96
CA LEU A 111 -10.06 7.70 0.49
C LEU A 111 -10.13 9.14 -0.06
N GLN A 112 -10.68 10.09 0.72
CA GLN A 112 -10.57 11.52 0.42
C GLN A 112 -9.12 12.00 0.54
N ALA A 113 -8.37 11.55 1.56
CA ALA A 113 -6.95 11.85 1.70
C ALA A 113 -6.13 11.31 0.52
N LEU A 114 -6.42 10.10 0.01
CA LEU A 114 -5.78 9.60 -1.22
C LEU A 114 -6.19 10.38 -2.47
N GLY A 115 -7.46 10.80 -2.57
CA GLY A 115 -7.94 11.64 -3.66
C GLY A 115 -7.35 13.06 -3.64
N GLN A 116 -6.96 13.59 -2.49
CA GLN A 116 -6.27 14.87 -2.33
C GLN A 116 -4.74 14.71 -2.50
N LEU A 117 -4.18 13.58 -2.08
CA LEU A 117 -2.77 13.26 -2.23
C LEU A 117 -2.40 12.90 -3.67
N LEU A 118 -3.31 12.33 -4.47
CA LEU A 118 -3.08 11.92 -5.86
C LEU A 118 -3.89 12.70 -6.90
N GLY A 119 -4.84 13.51 -6.44
CA GLY A 119 -5.69 14.34 -7.29
C GLY A 119 -4.93 15.51 -7.88
N THR A 120 -4.95 15.60 -9.20
CA THR A 120 -4.55 16.80 -9.92
C THR A 120 -5.43 17.97 -9.48
N ASN A 121 -4.86 18.99 -8.82
CA ASN A 121 -5.44 20.32 -8.87
C ASN A 121 -5.50 20.72 -10.35
N ARG A 122 -6.69 20.61 -10.96
CA ARG A 122 -6.98 21.26 -12.24
C ARG A 122 -7.11 22.75 -11.96
N SER A 123 -6.00 23.43 -11.74
CA SER A 123 -5.95 24.87 -11.90
C SER A 123 -5.75 25.14 -13.38
N SER A 124 -6.87 25.45 -14.01
CA SER A 124 -6.97 26.03 -15.34
C SER A 124 -5.92 27.11 -15.59
N SER A 125 -5.30 27.02 -16.75
CA SER A 125 -4.35 27.96 -17.33
C SER A 125 -4.89 29.40 -17.33
N ALA A 126 -4.13 30.32 -16.76
CA ALA A 126 -4.09 31.71 -17.20
C ALA A 126 -2.68 32.26 -16.99
N SER A 127 -2.08 32.66 -18.10
CA SER A 127 -0.78 33.30 -18.20
C SER A 127 -0.81 34.67 -17.51
N SER A 128 0.11 34.93 -16.59
CA SER A 128 0.65 36.28 -16.38
C SER A 128 1.98 36.20 -15.62
N LEU A 129 2.97 36.92 -16.15
CA LEU A 129 4.24 37.14 -15.49
C LEU A 129 4.00 37.93 -14.21
N SER A 130 4.49 37.44 -13.07
CA SER A 130 4.84 38.30 -11.94
C SER A 130 6.09 37.76 -11.24
N MET A 131 7.14 38.58 -11.30
CA MET A 131 8.22 38.59 -10.33
C MET A 131 7.60 39.01 -9.00
N ASN A 132 7.62 38.14 -8.00
CA ASN A 132 7.63 38.56 -6.61
C ASN A 132 8.26 37.47 -5.75
N GLY A 133 9.37 37.81 -5.11
CA GLY A 133 9.98 36.98 -4.08
C GLY A 133 9.11 37.01 -2.84
N GLU A 134 8.60 35.85 -2.45
CA GLU A 134 7.96 35.65 -1.15
C GLU A 134 8.72 34.57 -0.40
N ILE A 135 9.27 35.00 0.73
CA ILE A 135 9.90 34.17 1.75
C ILE A 135 8.77 33.35 2.39
N GLU A 136 8.52 32.14 1.88
CA GLU A 136 7.61 31.20 2.54
C GLU A 136 8.34 30.42 3.63
N GLN A 137 7.87 30.62 4.85
CA GLN A 137 8.21 29.89 6.05
C GLN A 137 7.83 28.40 5.89
N GLY A 138 8.81 27.51 6.08
CA GLY A 138 8.69 26.25 6.86
C GLY A 138 7.60 25.21 6.55
N GLY A 139 6.80 25.34 5.50
CA GLY A 139 5.80 24.33 5.11
C GLY A 139 6.44 23.23 4.27
N VAL A 140 6.40 21.98 4.73
CA VAL A 140 6.79 20.82 3.91
C VAL A 140 5.85 20.77 2.71
N LYS A 141 6.35 21.08 1.51
CA LYS A 141 5.58 20.93 0.27
C LYS A 141 5.33 19.43 0.03
N HIS A 142 4.19 18.93 0.47
CA HIS A 142 3.75 17.56 0.16
C HIS A 142 3.38 17.48 -1.32
N HIS A 143 4.28 16.90 -2.12
CA HIS A 143 4.02 16.68 -3.53
C HIS A 143 3.24 15.39 -3.70
N SER A 144 2.21 15.42 -4.54
CA SER A 144 1.46 14.24 -4.95
C SER A 144 2.40 13.19 -5.57
N PRO A 145 2.23 11.88 -5.30
CA PRO A 145 3.03 10.85 -5.98
C PRO A 145 3.06 11.02 -7.50
N THR A 146 1.94 11.36 -8.14
CA THR A 146 1.88 11.65 -9.58
C THR A 146 2.84 12.78 -9.98
N GLN A 147 2.90 13.85 -9.17
CA GLN A 147 3.79 14.99 -9.45
C GLN A 147 5.26 14.64 -9.24
N VAL A 148 5.58 13.78 -8.28
CA VAL A 148 6.97 13.37 -8.04
C VAL A 148 7.45 12.39 -9.10
N LEU A 149 6.57 11.47 -9.54
CA LEU A 149 6.89 10.45 -10.54
C LEU A 149 7.19 11.05 -11.92
N ARG A 150 6.67 12.23 -12.24
CA ARG A 150 7.00 13.00 -13.47
C ARG A 150 8.48 13.30 -13.68
N ASN A 151 9.28 13.28 -12.62
CA ASN A 151 10.71 13.52 -12.73
C ASN A 151 11.50 12.29 -13.21
N PHE A 152 10.81 11.19 -13.52
CA PHE A 152 11.40 9.93 -13.94
C PHE A 152 10.82 9.48 -15.29
N ASP A 153 11.71 9.20 -16.24
CA ASP A 153 11.35 8.92 -17.62
C ASP A 153 11.16 7.40 -17.87
N GLU A 154 11.92 6.56 -17.15
CA GLU A 154 12.08 5.14 -17.47
C GLU A 154 11.51 4.17 -16.43
N ILE A 155 10.56 4.61 -15.59
CA ILE A 155 10.04 3.76 -14.51
C ILE A 155 9.48 2.44 -15.06
N ARG A 156 10.08 1.32 -14.66
CA ARG A 156 9.60 -0.04 -15.00
C ARG A 156 8.96 -0.75 -13.81
N TYR A 157 9.43 -0.47 -12.61
CA TYR A 157 8.97 -1.09 -11.37
C TYR A 157 8.63 0.00 -10.37
N LEU A 158 7.35 0.13 -10.06
CA LEU A 158 6.84 1.14 -9.12
C LEU A 158 6.25 0.46 -7.89
N ARG A 159 6.73 0.85 -6.71
CA ARG A 159 6.12 0.51 -5.43
C ARG A 159 5.61 1.77 -4.75
N ILE A 160 4.34 1.80 -4.38
CA ILE A 160 3.74 2.86 -3.58
C ILE A 160 3.39 2.26 -2.22
N GLU A 161 3.87 2.89 -1.15
CA GLU A 161 3.62 2.48 0.22
C GLU A 161 2.72 3.53 0.89
N LEU A 162 1.53 3.11 1.29
CA LEU A 162 0.56 3.93 2.01
C LEU A 162 0.81 3.87 3.53
N PRO A 163 0.42 4.90 4.29
CA PRO A 163 0.39 4.81 5.76
C PRO A 163 -0.53 3.66 6.20
N SER A 164 -0.41 3.25 7.47
CA SER A 164 -1.04 2.02 8.04
C SER A 164 -2.50 1.80 7.60
N GLY A 165 -2.89 0.51 7.53
CA GLY A 165 -4.07 0.02 6.82
C GLY A 165 -5.35 0.85 6.98
N GLU A 166 -6.02 1.08 5.85
CA GLU A 166 -7.26 1.88 5.76
C GLU A 166 -8.45 1.24 6.49
N LEU A 167 -8.37 -0.05 6.80
CA LEU A 167 -9.42 -0.79 7.48
C LEU A 167 -9.14 -0.75 8.97
N GLY A 168 -9.84 0.14 9.68
CA GLY A 168 -9.84 0.20 11.14
C GLY A 168 -10.36 -1.10 11.73
N ILE A 169 -9.45 -2.04 11.95
CA ILE A 169 -9.70 -3.35 12.53
C ILE A 169 -9.60 -3.27 14.06
N ASP A 170 -10.47 -4.00 14.74
CA ASP A 170 -10.45 -4.11 16.20
C ASP A 170 -9.11 -4.73 16.66
N GLU A 171 -8.67 -4.36 17.86
CA GLU A 171 -7.42 -4.85 18.42
C GLU A 171 -7.41 -6.39 18.51
N GLY A 172 -6.34 -7.01 18.00
CA GLY A 172 -6.19 -8.46 17.95
C GLY A 172 -6.81 -9.15 16.73
N VAL A 173 -7.63 -8.47 15.92
CA VAL A 173 -8.15 -9.00 14.66
C VAL A 173 -7.05 -9.00 13.59
N LEU A 174 -6.96 -10.08 12.82
CA LEU A 174 -6.13 -10.11 11.62
C LEU A 174 -7.02 -9.90 10.39
N LEU A 175 -6.62 -8.98 9.53
CA LEU A 175 -7.14 -8.88 8.17
C LEU A 175 -5.97 -8.59 7.24
N LYS A 176 -5.79 -9.42 6.22
CA LYS A 176 -4.83 -9.24 5.15
C LYS A 176 -5.52 -9.52 3.82
N TRP A 177 -5.24 -8.71 2.81
CA TRP A 177 -5.79 -8.95 1.48
C TRP A 177 -4.77 -8.62 0.40
N ARG A 178 -4.82 -9.37 -0.70
CA ARG A 178 -4.04 -9.11 -1.91
C ARG A 178 -4.97 -9.19 -3.12
N ALA A 179 -4.92 -8.17 -3.96
CA ALA A 179 -5.75 -8.07 -5.14
C ALA A 179 -4.91 -7.78 -6.39
N GLU A 180 -5.27 -8.45 -7.48
CA GLU A 180 -4.70 -8.25 -8.81
C GLU A 180 -5.76 -7.65 -9.73
N PHE A 181 -5.35 -6.69 -10.55
CA PHE A 181 -6.24 -5.98 -11.45
C PHE A 181 -5.62 -5.85 -12.84
N GLY A 182 -6.42 -6.11 -13.87
CA GLY A 182 -6.22 -5.60 -15.23
C GLY A 182 -7.08 -4.35 -15.46
N SER A 183 -8.00 -4.39 -16.43
CA SER A 183 -9.04 -3.35 -16.54
C SER A 183 -10.09 -3.43 -15.42
N THR A 184 -10.30 -4.64 -14.90
CA THR A 184 -11.18 -4.94 -13.77
C THR A 184 -10.44 -5.83 -12.77
N LEU A 185 -11.09 -6.20 -11.67
CA LEU A 185 -10.52 -7.16 -10.72
C LEU A 185 -10.25 -8.49 -11.43
N ASP A 186 -9.03 -9.03 -11.32
CA ASP A 186 -8.67 -10.35 -11.84
C ASP A 186 -8.82 -11.41 -10.77
N ASN A 187 -8.30 -11.13 -9.58
CA ASN A 187 -8.44 -11.97 -8.41
C ASN A 187 -8.22 -11.17 -7.12
N CYS A 188 -8.80 -11.62 -6.02
CA CYS A 188 -8.53 -11.12 -4.69
C CYS A 188 -8.49 -12.28 -3.70
N VAL A 189 -7.51 -12.29 -2.81
CA VAL A 189 -7.41 -13.24 -1.70
C VAL A 189 -7.42 -12.47 -0.40
N ILE A 190 -8.24 -12.92 0.54
CA ILE A 190 -8.40 -12.31 1.85
C ILE A 190 -8.13 -13.38 2.90
N LEU A 191 -7.19 -13.12 3.80
CA LEU A 191 -6.94 -13.90 4.99
C LEU A 191 -7.35 -13.09 6.21
N GLY A 192 -8.18 -13.64 7.09
CA GLY A 192 -8.51 -12.99 8.34
C GLY A 192 -8.67 -13.95 9.50
N ALA A 193 -8.50 -13.45 10.72
CA ALA A 193 -8.69 -14.18 11.97
C ALA A 193 -9.39 -13.28 12.98
N SER A 194 -10.36 -13.81 13.71
CA SER A 194 -11.09 -13.04 14.73
C SER A 194 -10.20 -12.66 15.90
N SER A 195 -9.18 -13.45 16.19
CA SER A 195 -8.09 -13.04 17.07
C SER A 195 -6.79 -13.76 16.71
N VAL A 196 -5.67 -13.11 17.01
CA VAL A 196 -4.32 -13.67 16.91
C VAL A 196 -3.73 -13.81 18.30
N ILE A 197 -3.28 -15.01 18.64
CA ILE A 197 -2.58 -15.28 19.89
C ILE A 197 -1.13 -15.57 19.51
N GLN A 198 -0.21 -14.73 19.99
CA GLN A 198 1.23 -14.93 19.78
C GLN A 198 1.78 -15.93 20.80
N PRO A 199 2.82 -16.70 20.44
CA PRO A 199 3.49 -17.59 21.39
C PRO A 199 4.07 -16.79 22.56
N SER A 200 3.77 -17.17 23.79
CA SER A 200 4.39 -16.56 24.98
C SER A 200 5.83 -17.07 25.12
N PRO A 201 6.83 -16.19 25.36
CA PRO A 201 8.21 -16.61 25.64
C PRO A 201 8.39 -17.41 26.94
N MET A 202 7.33 -17.50 27.75
CA MET A 202 7.30 -18.25 29.00
C MET A 202 6.17 -19.25 28.88
N GLU A 203 6.49 -20.49 28.54
CA GLU A 203 5.86 -21.76 28.98
C GLU A 203 6.53 -22.89 28.17
N ILE A 204 7.80 -23.21 28.50
CA ILE A 204 8.30 -24.57 28.25
C ILE A 204 7.80 -25.42 29.42
N SER A 205 6.50 -25.70 29.42
CA SER A 205 5.89 -26.72 30.27
C SER A 205 5.58 -27.90 29.36
N HIS A 206 6.39 -28.94 29.46
CA HIS A 206 6.05 -30.25 28.93
C HIS A 206 4.75 -30.73 29.58
N THR A 207 3.63 -30.55 28.91
CA THR A 207 2.41 -31.34 29.10
C THR A 207 2.00 -31.88 27.74
N LEU A 208 2.44 -33.12 27.47
CA LEU A 208 1.87 -33.99 26.45
C LEU A 208 0.45 -34.36 26.89
N GLU A 209 -0.48 -33.42 26.78
CA GLU A 209 -1.89 -33.75 26.71
C GLU A 209 -2.30 -33.54 25.26
N ALA A 210 -2.48 -34.66 24.56
CA ALA A 210 -3.03 -34.67 23.22
C ALA A 210 -4.37 -33.92 23.28
N PRO A 211 -4.58 -32.85 22.49
CA PRO A 211 -5.91 -32.29 22.37
C PRO A 211 -6.76 -33.41 21.78
N ASP A 212 -7.86 -33.70 22.47
CA ASP A 212 -8.92 -34.57 22.00
C ASP A 212 -9.10 -34.28 20.51
N ALA A 213 -8.85 -35.28 19.67
CA ALA A 213 -9.14 -35.21 18.26
C ALA A 213 -10.67 -35.21 18.14
N SER A 214 -11.29 -34.08 18.48
CA SER A 214 -12.57 -33.74 17.91
C SER A 214 -12.33 -33.84 16.41
N GLU A 215 -12.99 -34.81 15.77
CA GLU A 215 -13.00 -34.94 14.34
C GLU A 215 -13.54 -33.61 13.78
N ASP A 216 -12.63 -32.66 13.53
CA ASP A 216 -12.91 -31.44 12.79
C ASP A 216 -13.23 -31.92 11.39
N ASN A 217 -14.52 -32.22 11.16
CA ASN A 217 -15.08 -32.64 9.87
C ASN A 217 -14.90 -31.55 8.79
N GLY A 218 -14.07 -30.53 9.05
CA GLY A 218 -13.81 -29.37 8.23
C GLY A 218 -15.04 -28.48 8.09
N SER A 219 -16.11 -28.75 8.82
CA SER A 219 -17.38 -28.04 8.70
C SER A 219 -17.38 -26.77 9.55
N ILE A 220 -17.90 -25.69 9.00
CA ILE A 220 -18.16 -24.45 9.74
C ILE A 220 -19.11 -24.74 10.93
N PRO A 221 -18.70 -24.46 12.18
CA PRO A 221 -19.52 -24.68 13.37
C PRO A 221 -20.69 -23.68 13.40
N GLU A 222 -21.80 -24.06 14.04
CA GLU A 222 -23.01 -23.23 14.11
C GLU A 222 -22.77 -21.84 14.73
N SER A 223 -21.82 -21.76 15.67
CA SER A 223 -21.37 -20.52 16.29
C SER A 223 -20.86 -19.47 15.29
N PHE A 224 -20.38 -19.89 14.12
CA PHE A 224 -19.99 -18.99 13.04
C PHE A 224 -21.17 -18.17 12.52
N TYR A 225 -22.37 -18.75 12.46
CA TYR A 225 -23.58 -18.12 11.94
C TYR A 225 -24.30 -17.30 13.01
N THR A 226 -24.34 -17.77 14.26
CA THR A 226 -25.13 -17.15 15.33
C THR A 226 -24.43 -15.98 16.02
N ASN A 227 -23.10 -16.02 16.14
CA ASN A 227 -22.35 -15.03 16.95
C ASN A 227 -21.82 -13.85 16.13
N GLY A 228 -22.45 -13.54 14.99
CA GLY A 228 -22.00 -12.48 14.09
C GLY A 228 -20.69 -12.79 13.36
N GLY A 229 -20.17 -14.01 13.44
CA GLY A 229 -18.94 -14.44 12.75
C GLY A 229 -19.05 -14.29 11.22
N LEU A 230 -20.12 -14.82 10.63
CA LEU A 230 -20.41 -14.64 9.21
C LEU A 230 -20.54 -13.16 8.83
N LYS A 231 -21.23 -12.36 9.65
CA LYS A 231 -21.39 -10.91 9.42
C LYS A 231 -20.03 -10.21 9.36
N LEU A 232 -19.11 -10.56 10.28
CA LEU A 232 -17.76 -10.02 10.30
C LEU A 232 -16.98 -10.39 9.02
N ARG A 233 -17.10 -11.62 8.52
CA ARG A 233 -16.47 -12.05 7.25
C ARG A 233 -17.04 -11.31 6.05
N VAL A 234 -18.35 -11.09 6.01
CA VAL A 234 -18.99 -10.28 4.95
C VAL A 234 -18.44 -8.85 4.96
N VAL A 235 -18.32 -8.24 6.14
CA VAL A 235 -17.73 -6.89 6.28
C VAL A 235 -16.28 -6.89 5.80
N TRP A 236 -15.44 -7.83 6.22
CA TRP A 236 -14.05 -7.92 5.76
C TRP A 236 -13.94 -8.06 4.24
N THR A 237 -14.77 -8.92 3.64
CA THR A 237 -14.78 -9.13 2.19
C THR A 237 -15.17 -7.86 1.44
N ILE A 238 -16.29 -7.21 1.82
CA ILE A 238 -16.77 -6.00 1.15
C ILE A 238 -15.77 -4.85 1.34
N SER A 239 -15.27 -4.65 2.56
CA SER A 239 -14.32 -3.58 2.86
C SER A 239 -13.01 -3.75 2.09
N SER A 240 -12.47 -4.97 2.01
CA SER A 240 -11.25 -5.26 1.26
C SER A 240 -11.44 -5.00 -0.25
N LEU A 241 -12.58 -5.41 -0.81
CA LEU A 241 -12.89 -5.15 -2.23
C LEU A 241 -13.07 -3.66 -2.54
N ILE A 242 -13.70 -2.90 -1.64
CA ILE A 242 -13.82 -1.44 -1.79
C ILE A 242 -12.44 -0.77 -1.70
N ALA A 243 -11.62 -1.17 -0.74
CA ALA A 243 -10.27 -0.65 -0.55
C ALA A 243 -9.38 -0.94 -1.77
N ALA A 244 -9.48 -2.16 -2.32
CA ALA A 244 -8.79 -2.57 -3.54
C ALA A 244 -9.28 -1.78 -4.78
N SER A 245 -10.60 -1.62 -4.97
CA SER A 245 -11.16 -0.92 -6.12
C SER A 245 -10.90 0.59 -6.12
N ALA A 246 -10.77 1.19 -4.93
CA ALA A 246 -10.38 2.58 -4.77
C ALA A 246 -8.90 2.81 -5.12
N ARG A 247 -7.99 1.95 -4.62
CA ARG A 247 -6.57 1.96 -5.01
C ARG A 247 -6.41 1.80 -6.52
N HIS A 248 -7.15 0.87 -7.11
CA HIS A 248 -7.17 0.67 -8.56
C HIS A 248 -7.52 1.94 -9.33
N TYR A 249 -8.58 2.63 -8.90
CA TYR A 249 -9.02 3.89 -9.51
C TYR A 249 -7.94 4.99 -9.44
N LEU A 250 -7.27 5.10 -8.30
CA LEU A 250 -6.25 6.12 -8.05
C LEU A 250 -4.98 5.94 -8.88
N LEU A 251 -4.67 4.71 -9.30
CA LEU A 251 -3.49 4.40 -10.08
C LEU A 251 -3.63 4.74 -11.56
N GLN A 252 -4.86 4.98 -12.04
CA GLN A 252 -5.13 5.21 -13.46
C GLN A 252 -4.29 6.36 -14.05
N PRO A 253 -4.18 7.56 -13.44
CA PRO A 253 -3.37 8.64 -13.99
C PRO A 253 -1.90 8.27 -14.10
N ILE A 254 -1.34 7.61 -13.07
CA ILE A 254 0.06 7.17 -13.02
C ILE A 254 0.34 6.17 -14.15
N ILE A 255 -0.51 5.17 -14.33
CA ILE A 255 -0.35 4.14 -15.37
C ILE A 255 -0.52 4.74 -16.77
N SER A 256 -1.36 5.77 -16.89
CA SER A 256 -1.58 6.47 -18.14
C SER A 256 -0.37 7.32 -18.55
N GLU A 257 0.34 7.89 -17.58
CA GLU A 257 1.51 8.76 -17.77
C GLU A 257 2.79 7.94 -17.99
N HIS A 258 3.00 6.87 -17.22
CA HIS A 258 4.21 6.03 -17.30
C HIS A 258 3.99 4.77 -18.14
N LYS A 259 4.20 4.89 -19.46
CA LYS A 259 4.01 3.79 -20.43
C LYS A 259 5.06 2.68 -20.33
N THR A 260 6.21 2.96 -19.73
CA THR A 260 7.33 2.02 -19.55
C THR A 260 7.14 1.07 -18.37
N LEU A 261 6.13 1.29 -17.52
CA LEU A 261 5.82 0.44 -16.37
C LEU A 261 5.54 -1.00 -16.80
N LYS A 262 6.26 -1.93 -16.17
CA LYS A 262 6.13 -3.40 -16.30
C LYS A 262 5.54 -4.03 -15.05
N SER A 263 5.68 -3.40 -13.88
CA SER A 263 5.07 -3.87 -12.64
C SER A 263 4.74 -2.70 -11.73
N LEU A 264 3.60 -2.81 -11.07
CA LEU A 264 3.14 -1.85 -10.08
C LEU A 264 2.65 -2.58 -8.84
N VAL A 265 3.10 -2.16 -7.67
CA VAL A 265 2.62 -2.62 -6.37
C VAL A 265 2.23 -1.42 -5.53
N LEU A 266 1.00 -1.41 -5.02
CA LEU A 266 0.55 -0.46 -4.01
C LEU A 266 0.24 -1.26 -2.74
N THR A 267 0.95 -0.98 -1.65
CA THR A 267 0.85 -1.72 -0.39
C THR A 267 0.69 -0.77 0.79
N ASP A 268 0.00 -1.23 1.83
CA ASP A 268 0.02 -0.55 3.13
C ASP A 268 1.35 -0.84 3.83
N SER A 269 1.81 0.10 4.66
CA SER A 269 3.08 -0.01 5.42
C SER A 269 3.11 -1.20 6.40
N ASP A 270 1.96 -1.63 6.89
CA ASP A 270 1.77 -2.80 7.75
C ASP A 270 1.50 -4.09 6.96
N GLY A 271 1.44 -4.01 5.63
CA GLY A 271 1.11 -5.13 4.75
C GLY A 271 -0.32 -5.64 4.90
N GLN A 272 -1.25 -4.83 5.43
CA GLN A 272 -2.67 -5.19 5.50
C GLN A 272 -3.25 -5.41 4.10
N GLY A 273 -3.09 -4.43 3.20
CA GLY A 273 -3.61 -4.46 1.86
C GLY A 273 -2.54 -4.36 0.78
N VAL A 274 -2.61 -5.22 -0.23
CA VAL A 274 -1.69 -5.21 -1.37
C VAL A 274 -2.48 -5.24 -2.68
N LEU A 275 -2.35 -4.21 -3.50
CA LEU A 275 -2.77 -4.22 -4.90
C LEU A 275 -1.53 -4.40 -5.78
N CYS A 276 -1.57 -5.33 -6.72
CA CYS A 276 -0.50 -5.51 -7.69
C CYS A 276 -1.01 -5.63 -9.13
N MET A 277 -0.19 -5.16 -10.07
CA MET A 277 -0.41 -5.30 -11.51
C MET A 277 0.89 -5.74 -12.19
N ASN A 278 0.78 -6.75 -13.04
CA ASN A 278 1.85 -7.20 -13.92
C ASN A 278 1.81 -6.45 -15.27
N LYS A 279 2.76 -6.78 -16.15
CA LYS A 279 2.91 -6.11 -17.45
C LYS A 279 1.66 -6.21 -18.31
N ASP A 280 1.09 -7.42 -18.42
CA ASP A 280 -0.06 -7.68 -19.27
C ASP A 280 -1.31 -6.96 -18.75
N GLN A 281 -1.49 -6.94 -17.44
CA GLN A 281 -2.55 -6.22 -16.73
C GLN A 281 -2.46 -4.69 -16.93
N LEU A 282 -1.24 -4.14 -16.85
CA LEU A 282 -0.98 -2.73 -17.12
C LEU A 282 -1.28 -2.37 -18.58
N GLU A 283 -0.94 -3.26 -19.53
CA GLU A 283 -1.27 -3.09 -20.95
C GLU A 283 -2.78 -3.18 -21.21
N GLU A 284 -3.47 -4.13 -20.57
CA GLU A 284 -4.93 -4.28 -20.64
C GLU A 284 -5.62 -2.99 -20.20
N LEU A 285 -5.25 -2.45 -19.03
CA LEU A 285 -5.82 -1.22 -18.49
C LEU A 285 -5.55 0.01 -19.39
N ARG A 286 -4.43 0.04 -20.12
CA ARG A 286 -4.12 1.13 -21.07
C ARG A 286 -4.99 1.06 -22.31
N VAL A 287 -5.31 -0.14 -22.81
CA VAL A 287 -6.14 -0.35 -24.00
C VAL A 287 -7.62 -0.18 -23.67
N LYS A 288 -8.05 -0.73 -22.53
CA LYS A 288 -9.41 -0.67 -22.01
C LYS A 288 -9.39 0.06 -20.66
N PRO A 289 -9.38 1.41 -20.67
CA PRO A 289 -9.38 2.20 -19.44
C PRO A 289 -10.65 1.95 -18.63
N LEU A 290 -10.60 2.31 -17.34
CA LEU A 290 -11.66 2.04 -16.37
C LEU A 290 -13.02 2.47 -16.89
N SER A 291 -13.98 1.55 -16.83
CA SER A 291 -15.39 1.90 -16.80
C SER A 291 -15.69 2.43 -15.40
N ALA A 292 -15.37 3.70 -15.15
CA ALA A 292 -15.61 4.34 -13.87
C ALA A 292 -17.11 4.38 -13.58
N SER A 293 -17.49 4.07 -12.33
CA SER A 293 -18.86 4.32 -11.89
C SER A 293 -19.07 5.83 -11.82
N SER A 294 -20.00 6.38 -12.60
CA SER A 294 -20.23 7.83 -12.72
C SER A 294 -20.54 8.55 -11.40
N ALA A 295 -20.77 7.82 -10.29
CA ALA A 295 -21.12 8.36 -8.98
C ALA A 295 -20.06 8.10 -7.88
N SER A 296 -19.01 7.30 -8.11
CA SER A 296 -18.04 6.94 -7.08
C SER A 296 -16.61 6.99 -7.62
N LYS A 297 -15.66 7.57 -6.88
CA LYS A 297 -14.21 7.56 -7.20
C LYS A 297 -13.62 6.14 -7.03
N ARG A 298 -14.23 5.15 -7.68
CA ARG A 298 -13.97 3.71 -7.54
C ARG A 298 -14.18 2.99 -8.87
N THR A 299 -13.50 1.86 -9.03
CA THR A 299 -13.71 0.95 -10.15
C THR A 299 -14.89 0.04 -9.87
N LEU A 300 -15.73 -0.23 -10.88
CA LEU A 300 -16.81 -1.22 -10.80
C LEU A 300 -16.24 -2.60 -10.47
N VAL A 301 -16.81 -3.29 -9.49
CA VAL A 301 -16.45 -4.68 -9.19
C VAL A 301 -17.40 -5.61 -9.96
N PRO A 302 -16.89 -6.52 -10.81
CA PRO A 302 -17.74 -7.42 -11.61
C PRO A 302 -18.48 -8.42 -10.72
N ALA A 303 -19.38 -9.23 -11.29
CA ALA A 303 -19.91 -10.39 -10.57
C ALA A 303 -18.75 -11.34 -10.20
N LEU A 304 -18.76 -11.84 -8.97
CA LEU A 304 -17.66 -12.61 -8.38
C LEU A 304 -18.11 -14.00 -7.94
N ASN A 305 -17.25 -14.98 -8.21
CA ASN A 305 -17.26 -16.29 -7.57
C ASN A 305 -16.26 -16.25 -6.41
N MET A 306 -16.72 -16.69 -5.25
CA MET A 306 -15.93 -16.72 -4.03
C MET A 306 -15.81 -18.14 -3.52
N ARG A 307 -14.64 -18.48 -2.99
CA ARG A 307 -14.41 -19.69 -2.21
C ARG A 307 -13.90 -19.33 -0.85
N LEU A 308 -14.50 -19.94 0.15
CA LEU A 308 -14.21 -19.72 1.55
C LEU A 308 -13.70 -21.01 2.18
N TRP A 309 -12.59 -20.90 2.90
CA TRP A 309 -12.07 -21.92 3.81
C TRP A 309 -12.08 -21.36 5.21
N TYR A 310 -12.44 -22.20 6.17
CA TYR A 310 -12.60 -21.79 7.56
C TYR A 310 -11.95 -22.80 8.51
N ALA A 311 -11.40 -22.27 9.60
CA ALA A 311 -10.90 -23.03 10.73
C ALA A 311 -11.30 -22.34 12.05
N PRO A 312 -11.93 -23.04 13.01
CA PRO A 312 -12.21 -22.47 14.33
C PRO A 312 -10.93 -22.04 15.06
N SER A 313 -9.85 -22.80 14.91
CA SER A 313 -8.52 -22.52 15.44
C SER A 313 -7.49 -23.08 14.47
N LEU A 314 -6.49 -22.27 14.12
CA LEU A 314 -5.38 -22.66 13.25
C LEU A 314 -4.08 -22.29 13.95
N GLU A 315 -3.34 -23.31 14.38
CA GLU A 315 -2.02 -23.15 14.98
C GLU A 315 -0.95 -23.26 13.89
N LEU A 316 -0.05 -22.28 13.85
CA LEU A 316 1.04 -22.19 12.89
C LEU A 316 2.33 -22.77 13.48
N PRO A 317 3.30 -23.19 12.65
CA PRO A 317 4.55 -23.79 13.12
C PRO A 317 5.40 -22.90 14.04
N ASP A 318 5.19 -21.58 13.99
CA ASP A 318 5.86 -20.61 14.84
C ASP A 318 5.21 -20.48 16.24
N GLY A 319 4.14 -21.23 16.52
CA GLY A 319 3.36 -21.16 17.75
C GLY A 319 2.27 -20.08 17.74
N THR A 320 2.10 -19.34 16.64
CA THR A 320 1.00 -18.38 16.50
C THR A 320 -0.32 -19.11 16.30
N VAL A 321 -1.36 -18.74 17.05
CA VAL A 321 -2.71 -19.30 16.91
C VAL A 321 -3.67 -18.28 16.34
N LEU A 322 -4.25 -18.60 15.18
CA LEU A 322 -5.29 -17.81 14.51
C LEU A 322 -6.67 -18.37 14.86
N LYS A 323 -7.46 -17.65 15.66
CA LYS A 323 -8.83 -18.03 16.01
C LYS A 323 -9.81 -17.57 14.95
N GLY A 324 -10.73 -18.46 14.56
CA GLY A 324 -11.68 -18.22 13.48
C GLY A 324 -11.00 -17.90 12.15
N ALA A 325 -9.84 -18.50 11.86
CA ALA A 325 -9.10 -18.23 10.63
C ALA A 325 -9.98 -18.50 9.40
N THR A 326 -10.00 -17.55 8.48
CA THR A 326 -10.83 -17.55 7.27
C THR A 326 -9.99 -17.12 6.09
N LEU A 327 -10.01 -17.92 5.04
CA LEU A 327 -9.39 -17.58 3.76
C LEU A 327 -10.50 -17.48 2.72
N VAL A 328 -10.52 -16.38 1.97
CA VAL A 328 -11.48 -16.16 0.89
C VAL A 328 -10.70 -15.91 -0.40
N ALA A 329 -10.93 -16.72 -1.42
CA ALA A 329 -10.42 -16.49 -2.76
C ALA A 329 -11.57 -16.04 -3.66
N ILE A 330 -11.36 -14.93 -4.35
CA ILE A 330 -12.38 -14.20 -5.11
C ILE A 330 -11.89 -14.06 -6.55
N ARG A 331 -12.75 -14.36 -7.52
CA ARG A 331 -12.51 -14.15 -8.95
C ARG A 331 -13.76 -13.70 -9.68
N PRO A 332 -13.64 -13.01 -10.83
CA PRO A 332 -14.78 -12.73 -11.69
C PRO A 332 -15.48 -14.00 -12.15
N SER A 333 -16.82 -14.00 -12.14
CA SER A 333 -17.64 -15.15 -12.51
C SER A 333 -17.48 -15.58 -13.99
N GLU A 334 -17.08 -14.64 -14.86
CA GLU A 334 -16.88 -14.89 -16.30
C GLU A 334 -15.45 -15.38 -16.65
N SER A 335 -14.55 -15.51 -15.67
CA SER A 335 -13.15 -15.87 -15.92
C SER A 335 -12.99 -17.36 -16.28
N LYS A 336 -12.54 -17.65 -17.51
CA LYS A 336 -12.32 -19.02 -18.04
C LYS A 336 -10.96 -19.64 -17.65
N LYS A 337 -10.27 -19.11 -16.63
CA LYS A 337 -8.95 -19.62 -16.23
C LYS A 337 -9.12 -20.85 -15.34
N ASP A 338 -9.14 -22.03 -15.97
CA ASP A 338 -8.99 -23.34 -15.31
C ASP A 338 -7.55 -23.54 -14.83
N VAL A 339 -7.13 -22.78 -13.82
CA VAL A 339 -5.84 -22.99 -13.14
C VAL A 339 -6.15 -23.72 -11.84
N SER A 340 -5.50 -24.87 -11.63
CA SER A 340 -5.58 -25.66 -10.40
C SER A 340 -5.59 -24.76 -9.17
N ASP A 341 -6.77 -24.68 -8.59
CA ASP A 341 -7.25 -23.51 -7.91
C ASP A 341 -6.65 -23.29 -6.51
N ALA A 342 -6.00 -24.32 -5.99
CA ALA A 342 -5.35 -24.32 -4.70
C ALA A 342 -3.97 -23.65 -4.75
N ASN A 343 -3.24 -23.80 -5.86
CA ASN A 343 -1.82 -23.44 -5.92
C ASN A 343 -1.60 -21.93 -5.84
N TRP A 344 -2.41 -21.15 -6.57
CA TRP A 344 -2.24 -19.70 -6.62
C TRP A 344 -2.61 -19.02 -5.30
N VAL A 345 -3.61 -19.51 -4.55
CA VAL A 345 -4.05 -18.94 -3.26
C VAL A 345 -2.99 -19.14 -2.17
N SER A 346 -2.20 -20.21 -2.30
CA SER A 346 -1.28 -20.67 -1.26
C SER A 346 0.04 -19.89 -1.16
N SER A 347 0.39 -19.11 -2.17
CA SER A 347 1.67 -18.36 -2.27
C SER A 347 1.47 -16.85 -2.37
N VAL A 348 0.32 -16.35 -1.91
CA VAL A 348 -0.10 -14.95 -2.09
C VAL A 348 0.44 -14.04 -0.97
N PHE A 349 0.58 -14.59 0.23
CA PHE A 349 1.03 -13.86 1.40
C PHE A 349 2.47 -14.23 1.73
N GLU A 350 3.15 -13.37 2.49
CA GLU A 350 4.44 -13.66 3.09
C GLU A 350 4.27 -14.48 4.39
N GLU A 351 5.31 -15.15 4.84
CA GLU A 351 5.28 -15.89 6.11
C GLU A 351 5.02 -14.95 7.31
N PRO A 352 4.28 -15.39 8.34
CA PRO A 352 3.76 -16.76 8.57
C PRO A 352 2.40 -17.04 7.88
N TYR A 353 1.87 -16.06 7.14
CA TYR A 353 0.53 -16.12 6.56
C TYR A 353 0.44 -16.98 5.30
N GLU A 354 1.55 -17.16 4.59
CA GLU A 354 1.68 -18.14 3.51
C GLU A 354 1.37 -19.56 4.02
N THR A 355 2.01 -19.94 5.13
CA THR A 355 1.75 -21.22 5.79
C THR A 355 0.29 -21.34 6.23
N ALA A 356 -0.28 -20.28 6.81
CA ALA A 356 -1.70 -20.26 7.19
C ALA A 356 -2.63 -20.54 5.98
N ALA A 357 -2.37 -19.90 4.84
CA ALA A 357 -3.15 -20.11 3.62
C ALA A 357 -3.02 -21.55 3.10
N LYS A 358 -1.79 -22.11 3.05
CA LYS A 358 -1.53 -23.51 2.68
C LYS A 358 -2.28 -24.50 3.56
N MET A 359 -2.39 -24.25 4.86
CA MET A 359 -3.14 -25.10 5.78
C MET A 359 -4.66 -24.97 5.59
N LEU A 360 -5.16 -23.76 5.35
CA LEU A 360 -6.60 -23.51 5.14
C LEU A 360 -7.14 -24.13 3.86
N VAL A 361 -6.39 -24.07 2.75
CA VAL A 361 -6.81 -24.63 1.44
C VAL A 361 -6.99 -26.16 1.48
N LYS A 362 -6.37 -26.86 2.45
CA LYS A 362 -6.55 -28.31 2.66
C LYS A 362 -7.87 -28.65 3.34
N ARG A 363 -8.59 -27.67 3.90
CA ARG A 363 -9.90 -27.87 4.54
C ARG A 363 -11.04 -27.84 3.52
N ARG A 364 -12.26 -28.12 4.01
CA ARG A 364 -13.48 -28.05 3.21
C ARG A 364 -13.69 -26.64 2.65
N THR A 365 -14.07 -26.60 1.38
CA THR A 365 -14.33 -25.36 0.64
C THR A 365 -15.83 -25.06 0.57
N TYR A 366 -16.18 -23.78 0.68
CA TYR A 366 -17.54 -23.27 0.52
C TYR A 366 -17.58 -22.28 -0.64
N CYS A 367 -18.44 -22.52 -1.63
CA CYS A 367 -18.59 -21.62 -2.78
C CYS A 367 -19.72 -20.62 -2.53
N LEU A 368 -19.49 -19.35 -2.85
CA LEU A 368 -20.46 -18.27 -2.80
C LEU A 368 -20.41 -17.46 -4.10
N GLU A 369 -21.52 -16.83 -4.44
CA GLU A 369 -21.60 -15.90 -5.57
C GLU A 369 -21.98 -14.51 -5.05
N MET A 370 -21.42 -13.48 -5.68
CA MET A 370 -21.74 -12.09 -5.39
C MET A 370 -21.98 -11.33 -6.68
N ASN A 371 -23.10 -10.62 -6.77
CA ASN A 371 -23.40 -9.79 -7.93
C ASN A 371 -22.45 -8.58 -8.02
N SER A 372 -22.34 -8.00 -9.23
CA SER A 372 -21.55 -6.79 -9.46
C SER A 372 -22.07 -5.61 -8.65
N PHE A 373 -21.17 -4.71 -8.21
CA PHE A 373 -21.51 -3.53 -7.41
C PHE A 373 -20.52 -2.36 -7.58
#